data_AF-A0A2H6JUY3-F1
#
_entry.id   AF-A0A2H6JUY3-F1
#
_cell.length_a   1.000
_cell.length_b   1.000
_cell.length_c   1.000
_cell.angle_alpha   90.00
_cell.angle_beta   90.00
_cell.angle_gamma   90.00
#
_symmetry.space_group_name_H-M   'P 1'
#
loop_
_entity.id
_entity.type
_entity.pdbx_description
1 polymer ?
#
loop_
_entity_poly.entity_id
_entity_poly.type
_entity_poly.pdbx_seq_one_letter_code
_entity_poly.pdbx_strand_id
1 'polypeptide(L)'
;MAIEKWDNKYDVKTVSAKLTQRDFSHFKDYCDKKGVKVSTQLKQLIKQEIDNPISVNVAGKSLFVYNPARDNFSWRAILDKGIISYIEDDLNFEFLSQLKEAIDKAIDERNTFIQKTKDDSVSIPGQIVRRGL
;
A
#
# COMPACT_ATOMS: atom_id res chain seq x y z
N MET A 1 -45.49 15.15 -15.15
CA MET A 1 -44.05 14.90 -14.92
C MET A 1 -43.84 13.39 -14.91
N ALA A 2 -43.28 12.83 -15.97
CA ALA A 2 -42.98 11.39 -16.02
C ALA A 2 -41.73 11.12 -15.18
N ILE A 3 -41.83 10.23 -14.21
CA ILE A 3 -40.67 9.73 -13.45
C ILE A 3 -39.93 8.81 -14.40
N GLU A 4 -38.87 9.33 -15.02
CA GLU A 4 -37.99 8.57 -15.89
C GLU A 4 -37.37 7.42 -15.09
N LYS A 5 -37.61 6.18 -15.54
CA LYS A 5 -37.07 4.99 -14.88
C LYS A 5 -35.54 5.00 -15.01
N TRP A 6 -34.85 4.92 -13.87
CA TRP A 6 -33.39 4.87 -13.75
C TRP A 6 -32.72 3.88 -14.71
N ASP A 7 -33.39 2.77 -15.01
CA ASP A 7 -32.89 1.69 -15.84
C ASP A 7 -32.64 2.10 -17.32
N ASN A 8 -33.28 3.16 -17.80
CA ASN A 8 -33.12 3.60 -19.20
C ASN A 8 -31.94 4.56 -19.42
N LYS A 9 -31.32 5.08 -18.36
CA LYS A 9 -30.25 6.11 -18.46
C LYS A 9 -28.85 5.57 -18.18
N TYR A 10 -28.72 4.43 -17.51
CA TYR A 10 -27.44 3.89 -17.07
C TYR A 10 -27.32 2.40 -17.45
N ASP A 11 -26.16 1.99 -17.98
CA ASP A 11 -25.83 0.58 -18.23
C ASP A 11 -25.62 -0.15 -16.90
N VAL A 12 -26.72 -0.65 -16.31
CA VAL A 12 -26.69 -1.34 -15.03
C VAL A 12 -26.18 -2.76 -15.23
N LYS A 13 -24.98 -3.04 -14.71
CA LYS A 13 -24.38 -4.39 -14.73
C LYS A 13 -24.55 -5.08 -13.37
N THR A 14 -24.77 -6.39 -13.43
CA THR A 14 -24.78 -7.25 -12.24
C THR A 14 -23.42 -7.92 -12.10
N VAL A 15 -22.86 -7.90 -10.89
CA VAL A 15 -21.59 -8.55 -10.55
C VAL A 15 -21.84 -9.56 -9.44
N SER A 16 -21.26 -10.75 -9.58
CA SER A 16 -21.41 -11.85 -8.63
C SER A 16 -20.06 -12.14 -7.98
N ALA A 17 -20.04 -12.27 -6.65
CA ALA A 17 -18.85 -12.65 -5.89
C ALA A 17 -19.15 -13.87 -5.02
N LYS A 18 -18.17 -14.75 -4.86
CA LYS A 18 -18.26 -15.90 -3.96
C LYS A 18 -17.81 -15.48 -2.57
N LEU A 19 -18.65 -15.74 -1.57
CA LEU A 19 -18.40 -15.49 -0.15
C LEU A 19 -18.67 -16.78 0.61
N THR A 20 -18.05 -16.95 1.77
CA THR A 20 -18.47 -18.04 2.67
C THR A 20 -19.87 -17.74 3.21
N GLN A 21 -20.64 -18.80 3.51
CA GLN A 21 -21.99 -18.62 4.08
C GLN A 21 -21.95 -17.81 5.38
N ARG A 22 -20.93 -18.04 6.21
CA ARG A 22 -20.73 -17.33 7.47
C ARG A 22 -20.56 -15.82 7.26
N ASP A 23 -19.68 -15.42 6.35
CA ASP A 23 -19.40 -14.01 6.09
C ASP A 23 -20.63 -13.30 5.51
N PHE A 24 -21.36 -13.97 4.62
CA PHE A 24 -22.60 -13.43 4.07
C PHE A 24 -23.67 -13.25 5.15
N SER A 25 -23.87 -14.24 6.01
CA SER A 25 -24.83 -14.14 7.12
C SER A 25 -24.48 -12.98 8.06
N HIS A 26 -23.21 -12.86 8.46
CA HIS A 26 -22.76 -11.75 9.31
C HIS A 26 -22.98 -10.39 8.66
N PHE A 27 -22.67 -10.27 7.36
CA PHE A 27 -22.86 -9.03 6.63
C PHE A 27 -24.34 -8.67 6.46
N LYS A 28 -25.18 -9.67 6.22
CA LYS A 28 -26.63 -9.49 6.13
C LYS A 28 -27.20 -9.03 7.47
N ASP A 29 -26.85 -9.69 8.57
CA ASP A 29 -27.31 -9.31 9.91
C ASP A 29 -26.92 -7.87 10.27
N TYR A 30 -25.73 -7.44 9.87
CA TYR A 30 -25.29 -6.05 10.03
C TYR A 30 -26.17 -5.08 9.23
N CYS A 31 -26.49 -5.42 7.98
CA CYS A 31 -27.36 -4.61 7.13
C CYS A 31 -28.79 -4.54 7.69
N ASP A 32 -29.31 -5.68 8.16
CA ASP A 32 -30.64 -5.79 8.74
C ASP A 32 -30.76 -4.96 10.02
N LYS A 33 -29.76 -4.99 10.91
CA LYS A 33 -29.70 -4.14 12.11
C LYS A 33 -29.69 -2.64 11.80
N LYS A 34 -29.12 -2.26 10.66
CA LYS A 34 -29.05 -0.87 10.20
C LYS A 34 -30.24 -0.46 9.34
N GLY A 35 -31.16 -1.37 9.02
CA GLY A 35 -32.30 -1.11 8.15
C GLY A 35 -31.92 -0.77 6.70
N VAL A 36 -30.75 -1.21 6.24
CA VAL A 36 -30.25 -0.92 4.88
C VAL A 36 -30.19 -2.18 4.03
N LYS A 37 -30.43 -2.03 2.72
CA LYS A 37 -30.26 -3.14 1.77
C LYS A 37 -28.77 -3.44 1.58
N VAL A 38 -28.44 -4.73 1.50
CA VAL A 38 -27.08 -5.24 1.22
C VAL A 38 -26.47 -4.56 -0.01
N SER A 39 -27.25 -4.41 -1.10
CA SER A 39 -26.78 -3.76 -2.33
C SER A 39 -26.49 -2.27 -2.16
N THR A 40 -27.28 -1.56 -1.36
CA THR A 40 -27.05 -0.14 -1.05
C THR A 40 -25.81 0.03 -0.19
N GLN A 41 -25.67 -0.80 0.85
CA GLN A 41 -24.50 -0.80 1.72
C GLN A 41 -23.21 -1.11 0.93
N LEU A 42 -23.26 -2.11 0.04
CA LEU A 42 -22.12 -2.47 -0.78
C LEU A 42 -21.73 -1.34 -1.74
N LYS A 43 -22.69 -0.69 -2.40
CA LYS A 43 -22.42 0.48 -3.24
C LYS A 43 -21.79 1.63 -2.46
N GLN A 44 -22.24 1.85 -1.22
CA GLN A 44 -21.66 2.87 -0.35
C GLN A 44 -20.22 2.54 0.05
N LEU A 45 -19.94 1.28 0.42
CA LEU A 45 -18.58 0.83 0.74
C LEU A 45 -17.65 0.92 -0.47
N ILE A 46 -18.10 0.51 -1.65
CA ILE A 46 -17.35 0.65 -2.90
C ILE A 46 -17.07 2.13 -3.19
N LYS A 47 -18.07 3.00 -3.06
CA LYS A 47 -17.89 4.43 -3.24
C LYS A 47 -16.90 5.02 -2.24
N GLN A 48 -16.96 4.59 -0.98
CA GLN A 48 -15.99 4.99 0.04
C GLN A 48 -14.57 4.58 -0.33
N GLU A 49 -14.37 3.37 -0.86
CA GLU A 49 -13.05 2.91 -1.30
C GLU A 49 -12.55 3.64 -2.57
N ILE A 50 -13.46 4.04 -3.47
CA ILE A 50 -13.11 4.84 -4.66
C ILE A 50 -12.76 6.28 -4.27
N ASP A 51 -13.57 6.91 -3.43
CA ASP A 51 -13.41 8.31 -3.03
C ASP A 51 -12.27 8.48 -2.02
N ASN A 52 -12.08 7.49 -1.14
CA ASN A 52 -11.05 7.45 -0.10
C ASN A 52 -10.35 6.08 -0.10
N PRO A 53 -9.53 5.77 -1.12
CA PRO A 53 -8.81 4.51 -1.17
C PRO A 53 -7.93 4.39 0.06
N ILE A 54 -8.11 3.29 0.80
CA ILE A 54 -7.17 2.92 1.86
C ILE A 54 -5.87 2.61 1.12
N SER A 55 -4.85 3.45 1.32
CA SER A 55 -3.58 3.30 0.60
C SER A 55 -2.96 1.96 0.96
N VAL A 56 -3.06 0.98 0.06
CA VAL A 56 -2.35 -0.31 0.15
C VAL A 56 -0.84 -0.10 0.00
N ASN A 57 -0.41 1.08 -0.47
CA ASN A 57 0.99 1.43 -0.64
C ASN A 57 1.57 2.06 0.64
N VAL A 58 2.43 1.27 1.30
CA VAL A 58 3.34 1.63 2.40
C VAL A 58 4.66 2.24 1.84
N ALA A 59 4.66 2.70 0.58
CA ALA A 59 5.86 3.24 -0.06
C ALA A 59 6.05 4.73 0.31
N GLY A 60 6.34 5.00 1.59
CA GLY A 60 6.71 6.34 2.05
C GLY A 60 8.21 6.62 1.91
N LYS A 61 8.59 7.89 1.79
CA LYS A 61 10.00 8.30 1.97
C LYS A 61 10.32 8.31 3.47
N SER A 62 11.35 7.56 3.86
CA SER A 62 11.88 7.63 5.22
C SER A 62 12.58 8.97 5.46
N LEU A 63 12.25 9.61 6.58
CA LEU A 63 12.82 10.86 7.07
C LEU A 63 13.34 10.63 8.48
N PHE A 64 14.64 10.84 8.68
CA PHE A 64 15.26 10.89 10.00
C PHE A 64 15.49 12.36 10.38
N VAL A 65 15.03 12.75 11.56
CA VAL A 65 15.15 14.12 12.08
C VAL A 65 16.02 14.09 13.33
N TYR A 66 17.12 14.85 13.32
CA TYR A 66 17.98 15.00 14.49
C TYR A 66 17.45 16.08 15.43
N ASN A 67 17.46 15.78 16.73
CA ASN A 67 17.12 16.71 17.79
C ASN A 67 18.38 17.03 18.63
N PRO A 68 19.00 18.20 18.45
CA PRO A 68 20.25 18.56 19.13
C PRO A 68 20.07 18.80 20.64
N ALA A 69 18.85 19.05 21.12
CA ALA A 69 18.62 19.32 22.54
C ALA A 69 18.70 18.06 23.40
N ARG A 70 18.36 16.90 22.83
CA ARG A 70 18.34 15.60 23.52
C ARG A 70 19.34 14.59 22.96
N ASP A 71 20.09 14.98 21.93
CA ASP A 71 21.01 14.13 21.18
C ASP A 71 20.38 12.81 20.71
N ASN A 72 19.20 12.93 20.10
CA ASN A 72 18.44 11.79 19.61
C ASN A 72 17.84 12.06 18.23
N PHE A 73 17.28 11.03 17.63
CA PHE A 73 16.68 11.06 16.32
C PHE A 73 15.22 10.58 16.36
N SER A 74 14.41 11.12 15.45
CA SER A 74 13.06 10.63 15.18
C SER A 74 13.00 10.06 13.77
N TRP A 75 12.37 8.90 13.60
CA TRP A 75 12.11 8.29 12.30
C TRP A 75 10.65 8.46 11.91
N ARG A 76 10.43 9.03 10.73
CA ARG A 76 9.11 9.30 10.16
C ARG A 76 9.05 8.75 8.73
N ALA A 77 7.86 8.38 8.28
CA ALA A 77 7.59 8.09 6.87
C ALA A 77 6.66 9.15 6.29
N ILE A 78 7.09 9.77 5.19
CA ILE A 78 6.26 10.67 4.39
C ILE A 78 5.52 9.82 3.36
N LEU A 79 4.21 9.69 3.52
CA LEU A 79 3.34 8.95 2.62
C LEU A 79 2.94 9.81 1.41
N ASP A 80 2.43 9.16 0.35
CA ASP A 80 2.11 9.78 -0.95
C ASP A 80 1.19 11.01 -0.87
N LYS A 81 0.34 11.10 0.17
CA LYS A 81 -0.59 12.22 0.39
C LYS A 81 -0.02 13.32 1.29
N GLY A 82 1.29 13.32 1.53
CA GLY A 82 1.95 14.24 2.47
C GLY A 82 1.67 13.94 3.95
N ILE A 83 1.02 12.81 4.24
CA ILE A 83 0.76 12.35 5.60
C ILE A 83 2.08 11.87 6.21
N ILE A 84 2.40 12.39 7.38
CA ILE A 84 3.58 11.98 8.16
C ILE A 84 3.14 10.88 9.12
N SER A 85 3.68 9.68 8.92
CA SER A 85 3.56 8.58 9.87
C SER A 85 4.77 8.58 10.81
N TYR A 86 4.53 8.53 12.12
CA TYR A 86 5.57 8.44 13.14
C TYR A 86 5.92 6.98 13.36
N ILE A 87 7.19 6.62 13.14
CA ILE A 87 7.65 5.24 13.28
C ILE A 87 8.24 5.03 14.66
N GLU A 88 9.23 5.85 15.02
CA GLU A 88 9.90 5.78 16.32
C GLU A 88 10.49 7.15 16.69
N ASP A 89 10.49 7.45 17.98
CA ASP A 89 11.12 8.63 18.57
C ASP A 89 12.26 8.20 19.51
N ASP A 90 13.14 9.14 19.86
CA ASP A 90 14.23 8.90 20.83
C ASP A 90 15.25 7.82 20.39
N LEU A 91 15.47 7.70 19.07
CA LEU A 91 16.50 6.83 18.51
C LEU A 91 17.88 7.38 18.83
N ASN A 92 18.76 6.54 19.34
CA ASN A 92 20.14 6.91 19.60
C ASN A 92 21.01 6.79 18.32
N PHE A 93 22.19 7.41 18.36
CA PHE A 93 23.15 7.38 17.25
C PHE A 93 23.61 5.96 16.90
N GLU A 94 23.81 5.11 17.91
CA GLU A 94 24.31 3.74 17.73
C GLU A 94 23.34 2.90 16.90
N PHE A 95 22.05 2.98 17.21
CA PHE A 95 20.98 2.31 16.47
C PHE A 95 20.98 2.71 15.00
N LEU A 96 21.06 4.02 14.69
CA LEU A 96 21.09 4.49 13.31
C LEU A 96 22.34 4.04 12.56
N SER A 97 23.48 3.96 13.26
CA SER A 97 24.73 3.49 12.68
C SER A 97 24.66 2.00 12.31
N GLN A 98 24.12 1.17 13.21
CA GLN A 98 23.88 -0.25 12.96
C GLN A 98 22.85 -0.47 11.86
N LEU A 99 21.77 0.32 11.84
CA LEU A 99 20.75 0.26 10.79
C LEU A 99 21.36 0.58 9.42
N LYS A 100 22.21 1.61 9.34
CA LYS A 100 22.91 1.97 8.10
C LYS A 100 23.78 0.81 7.61
N GLU A 101 24.60 0.24 8.48
CA GLU A 101 25.47 -0.89 8.13
C GLU A 101 24.67 -2.11 7.64
N ALA A 102 23.56 -2.43 8.31
CA ALA A 102 22.68 -3.52 7.90
C ALA A 102 22.04 -3.27 6.53
N ILE A 103 21.61 -2.03 6.25
CA ILE A 103 21.04 -1.64 4.96
C ILE A 103 22.10 -1.74 3.86
N ASP A 104 23.29 -1.18 4.08
CA ASP A 104 24.39 -1.20 3.12
C ASP A 104 24.75 -2.64 2.74
N LYS A 105 24.90 -3.51 3.76
CA LYS A 105 25.16 -4.94 3.54
C LYS A 105 24.06 -5.63 2.73
N ALA A 106 22.79 -5.37 3.04
CA ALA A 106 21.68 -5.96 2.29
C ALA A 106 21.63 -5.48 0.83
N ILE A 107 21.97 -4.22 0.57
CA ILE A 107 22.10 -3.67 -0.78
C ILE A 107 23.24 -4.36 -1.54
N ASP A 108 24.38 -4.56 -0.90
CA ASP A 108 25.53 -5.24 -1.48
C ASP A 108 25.25 -6.71 -1.80
N GLU A 109 24.61 -7.43 -0.87
CA GLU A 109 24.16 -8.81 -1.09
C GLU A 109 23.20 -8.89 -2.29
N ARG A 110 22.24 -7.96 -2.37
CA ARG A 110 21.33 -7.86 -3.51
C ARG A 110 22.09 -7.60 -4.81
N ASN A 111 22.96 -6.59 -4.84
CA ASN A 111 23.73 -6.22 -6.03
C ASN A 111 24.60 -7.38 -6.52
N THR A 112 25.22 -8.10 -5.59
CA THR A 112 25.99 -9.32 -5.87
C THR A 112 25.11 -10.40 -6.47
N PHE A 113 23.94 -10.67 -5.87
CA PHE A 113 22.99 -11.68 -6.36
C PHE A 113 22.50 -11.37 -7.77
N ILE A 114 22.15 -10.11 -8.05
CA ILE A 114 21.72 -9.69 -9.39
C ILE A 114 22.89 -9.40 -10.33
N GLN A 115 24.15 -9.61 -9.92
CA GLN A 115 25.36 -9.32 -10.71
C GLN A 115 25.45 -7.87 -11.23
N LYS A 116 24.87 -6.92 -10.49
CA LYS A 116 24.93 -5.50 -10.82
C LYS A 116 26.29 -4.95 -10.37
N THR A 117 27.27 -5.04 -11.27
CA THR A 117 28.68 -4.69 -11.03
C THR A 117 29.00 -3.22 -11.25
N LYS A 118 28.09 -2.46 -11.87
CA LYS A 118 28.23 -1.01 -12.09
C LYS A 118 26.97 -0.28 -11.65
N ASP A 119 27.15 0.91 -11.10
CA ASP A 119 26.05 1.85 -10.90
C ASP A 119 25.34 2.12 -12.23
N ASP A 120 24.02 2.20 -12.17
CA ASP A 120 23.11 2.31 -13.33
C ASP A 120 23.15 1.19 -14.38
N SER A 121 23.84 0.07 -14.11
CA SER A 121 23.73 -1.10 -14.99
C SER A 121 22.42 -1.85 -14.82
N VAL A 122 21.90 -2.38 -15.92
CA VAL A 122 20.77 -3.31 -15.93
C VAL A 122 21.35 -4.72 -16.09
N SER A 123 21.13 -5.56 -15.08
CA SER A 123 21.51 -6.96 -15.13
C SER A 123 20.64 -7.70 -16.14
N ILE A 124 21.24 -8.19 -17.22
CA ILE A 124 20.56 -9.02 -18.21
C ILE A 124 20.70 -10.49 -17.76
N PRO A 125 19.60 -11.23 -17.55
CA PRO A 125 19.66 -12.65 -17.26
C PRO A 125 20.44 -13.38 -18.38
N GLY A 126 21.41 -14.21 -18.01
CA GLY A 126 22.27 -14.92 -18.97
C GLY A 126 21.52 -15.80 -19.99
N GLN A 127 20.25 -16.13 -19.73
CA GLN A 127 19.37 -16.83 -20.67
C GLN A 127 18.92 -15.98 -21.87
N ILE A 128 19.01 -14.65 -21.80
CA ILE A 128 18.58 -13.72 -22.87
C ILE A 128 19.74 -13.43 -23.85
N VAL A 129 20.99 -13.70 -23.47
CA VAL A 129 22.14 -13.53 -24.36
C VAL A 129 22.18 -14.70 -25.34
N ARG A 130 21.63 -14.51 -26.54
CA ARG A 130 21.89 -15.42 -27.69
C ARG A 130 23.40 -15.56 -27.84
N ARG A 131 23.93 -16.78 -27.67
CA ARG A 131 25.29 -17.13 -28.09
C ARG A 131 25.37 -16.89 -29.60
N GLY A 132 26.01 -15.81 -29.97
CA GLY A 132 26.22 -15.38 -31.35
C GLY A 132 27.62 -14.80 -31.49
N LEU A 133 28.61 -15.66 -31.33
CA LEU A 133 29.88 -15.72 -32.05
C LEU A 133 30.44 -17.14 -31.88
#